data_AF-A0A496ZTW4-F1
#
_entry.id   AF-A0A496ZTW4-F1
#
_cell.length_a   1.000
_cell.length_b   1.000
_cell.length_c   1.000
_cell.angle_alpha   90.00
_cell.angle_beta   90.00
_cell.angle_gamma   90.00
#
_symmetry.space_group_name_H-M   'P 1'
#
loop_
_entity.id
_entity.type
_entity.pdbx_description
1 polymer ?
#
loop_
_entity_poly.entity_id
_entity_poly.type
_entity_poly.pdbx_seq_one_letter_code
_entity_poly.pdbx_strand_id
1 'polypeptide(L)'
;MGYQMLLILLSVILFSTVFLGTFNGIFMHSEIVYTSAYRLQAQKIADYYFQRIDADLLVAQTDGSGTTNFGSVFNTYSNLQTSVTIDAITYNVNIRAIPCNQYGGTSSPSTNYRLVNTTVNFMVNSTDTLHVGTSANPLSKVYADNGMY
;
A
#
# COMPACT_ATOMS: atom_id res chain seq x y z
N MET A 1 -28.22 57.22 4.84
CA MET A 1 -28.03 56.10 5.80
C MET A 1 -28.25 54.71 5.19
N GLY A 2 -29.20 54.49 4.27
CA GLY A 2 -29.44 53.17 3.68
C GLY A 2 -28.26 52.54 2.92
N TYR A 3 -27.49 53.34 2.16
CA TYR A 3 -26.33 52.84 1.40
C TYR A 3 -25.17 52.37 2.28
N GLN A 4 -24.97 52.98 3.46
CA GLN A 4 -23.93 52.54 4.41
C GLN A 4 -24.30 51.20 5.05
N MET A 5 -25.57 51.00 5.40
CA MET A 5 -26.04 49.72 5.93
C MET A 5 -25.93 48.59 4.90
N LEU A 6 -26.23 48.86 3.63
CA LEU A 6 -26.10 47.89 2.55
C LEU A 6 -24.65 47.42 2.35
N LEU A 7 -23.69 48.35 2.37
CA LEU A 7 -22.27 48.02 2.22
C LEU A 7 -21.73 47.19 3.39
N ILE A 8 -22.20 47.47 4.61
CA ILE A 8 -21.85 46.68 5.80
C ILE A 8 -22.44 45.26 5.68
N LEU A 9 -23.69 45.12 5.25
CA LEU A 9 -24.30 43.80 5.08
C LEU A 9 -23.58 42.98 4.00
N LEU A 10 -23.25 43.61 2.86
CA LEU A 10 -22.55 42.97 1.76
C LEU A 10 -21.14 42.51 2.17
N SER A 11 -20.42 43.34 2.93
CA SER A 11 -19.09 43.00 3.42
C SER A 11 -19.12 41.85 4.44
N VAL A 12 -20.13 41.78 5.31
CA VAL A 12 -20.31 40.65 6.24
C VAL A 12 -20.62 39.35 5.49
N ILE A 13 -21.46 39.39 4.46
CA ILE A 13 -21.80 38.21 3.64
C ILE A 13 -20.56 37.74 2.87
N LEU A 14 -19.84 38.64 2.19
CA LEU A 14 -18.61 38.32 1.49
C LEU A 14 -17.56 37.72 2.43
N PHE A 15 -17.34 38.35 3.59
CA PHE A 15 -16.39 37.86 4.59
C PHE A 15 -16.77 36.47 5.09
N SER A 16 -18.05 36.25 5.43
CA SER A 16 -18.54 34.95 5.90
C SER A 16 -18.38 33.85 4.85
N THR A 17 -18.60 34.19 3.57
CA THR A 17 -18.50 33.23 2.46
C THR A 17 -17.05 32.85 2.19
N VAL A 18 -16.15 33.83 2.16
CA VAL A 18 -14.70 33.61 2.01
C VAL A 18 -14.16 32.83 3.21
N PHE A 19 -14.57 33.19 4.42
CA PHE A 19 -14.14 32.50 5.64
C PHE A 19 -14.59 31.04 5.66
N LEU A 20 -15.87 30.77 5.38
CA LEU A 20 -16.41 29.41 5.33
C LEU A 20 -15.72 28.56 4.25
N GLY A 21 -15.52 29.13 3.06
CA GLY A 21 -14.82 28.45 1.96
C GLY A 21 -13.38 28.10 2.32
N THR A 22 -12.67 29.01 2.99
CA THR A 22 -11.28 28.78 3.41
C THR A 22 -11.22 27.70 4.49
N PHE A 23 -12.14 27.76 5.48
CA PHE A 23 -12.19 26.79 6.57
C PHE A 23 -12.46 25.37 6.04
N ASN A 24 -13.51 25.20 5.22
CA ASN A 24 -13.82 23.92 4.59
C ASN A 24 -12.65 23.41 3.72
N GLY A 25 -11.97 24.31 3.01
CA GLY A 25 -10.77 23.96 2.23
C GLY A 25 -9.64 23.42 3.11
N ILE A 26 -9.36 24.05 4.25
CA ILE A 26 -8.31 23.58 5.18
C ILE A 26 -8.65 22.20 5.76
N PHE A 27 -9.92 21.96 6.12
CA PHE A 27 -10.35 20.66 6.63
C PHE A 27 -10.18 19.54 5.60
N MET A 28 -10.63 19.74 4.37
CA MET A 28 -10.45 18.73 3.31
C MET A 28 -8.97 18.46 3.00
N HIS A 29 -8.12 19.49 2.96
CA HIS A 29 -6.69 19.29 2.76
C HIS A 29 -6.04 18.53 3.90
N SER A 30 -6.43 18.81 5.15
CA SER A 30 -5.95 18.08 6.32
C SER A 30 -6.28 16.58 6.21
N GLU A 31 -7.52 16.24 5.86
CA GLU A 31 -7.96 14.85 5.67
C GLU A 31 -7.18 14.13 4.55
N ILE A 32 -6.95 14.79 3.42
CA ILE A 32 -6.13 14.26 2.32
C ILE A 32 -4.69 13.98 2.78
N VAL A 33 -4.10 14.85 3.61
CA VAL A 33 -2.74 14.66 4.12
C VAL A 33 -2.68 13.47 5.08
N TYR A 34 -3.62 13.34 6.00
CA TYR A 34 -3.67 12.20 6.94
C TYR A 34 -3.87 10.87 6.21
N THR A 35 -4.82 10.80 5.28
CA THR A 35 -5.07 9.58 4.50
C THR A 35 -3.87 9.21 3.62
N SER A 36 -3.20 10.20 3.02
CA SER A 36 -1.96 10.00 2.27
C SER A 36 -0.82 9.46 3.13
N ALA A 37 -0.68 9.94 4.37
CA ALA A 37 0.34 9.46 5.31
C ALA A 37 0.15 7.97 5.63
N TYR A 38 -1.09 7.54 5.92
CA TYR A 38 -1.38 6.13 6.17
C TYR A 38 -1.16 5.24 4.94
N ARG A 39 -1.49 5.73 3.74
CA ARG A 39 -1.20 5.01 2.49
C ARG A 39 0.29 4.83 2.26
N LEU A 40 1.09 5.88 2.52
CA LEU A 40 2.55 5.80 2.42
C LEU A 40 3.11 4.77 3.41
N GLN A 41 2.57 4.71 4.63
CA GLN A 41 2.99 3.74 5.62
C GLN A 41 2.65 2.31 5.22
N ALA A 42 1.45 2.07 4.70
CA ALA A 42 1.08 0.78 4.13
C ALA A 42 1.97 0.37 2.95
N GLN A 43 2.37 1.30 2.08
CA GLN A 43 3.33 1.04 1.00
C GLN A 43 4.71 0.65 1.55
N LYS A 44 5.22 1.35 2.58
CA LYS A 44 6.48 0.99 3.23
C LYS A 44 6.45 -0.41 3.85
N ILE A 45 5.31 -0.82 4.41
CA ILE A 45 5.14 -2.18 4.93
C ILE A 45 5.20 -3.19 3.78
N ALA A 46 4.55 -2.93 2.65
CA ALA A 46 4.64 -3.79 1.48
C ALA A 46 6.08 -3.89 0.95
N ASP A 47 6.79 -2.75 0.86
CA ASP A 47 8.19 -2.69 0.43
C ASP A 47 9.12 -3.47 1.37
N TYR A 48 8.90 -3.41 2.68
CA TYR A 48 9.64 -4.23 3.64
C TYR A 48 9.54 -5.72 3.34
N TYR A 49 8.33 -6.22 3.00
CA TYR A 49 8.16 -7.62 2.64
C TYR A 49 8.81 -7.97 1.30
N PHE A 50 8.77 -7.09 0.31
CA PHE A 50 9.50 -7.31 -0.95
C PHE A 50 11.01 -7.40 -0.72
N GLN A 51 11.56 -6.51 0.10
CA GLN A 51 12.99 -6.53 0.46
C GLN A 51 13.36 -7.76 1.29
N ARG A 52 12.47 -8.23 2.16
CA ARG A 52 12.67 -9.47 2.91
C ARG A 52 12.72 -10.68 1.98
N ILE A 53 11.82 -10.77 1.01
CA ILE A 53 11.85 -11.82 -0.01
C ILE A 53 13.13 -11.73 -0.85
N ASP A 54 13.56 -10.51 -1.25
CA ASP A 54 14.83 -10.32 -1.95
C ASP A 54 16.03 -10.84 -1.12
N ALA A 55 16.04 -10.56 0.19
CA ALA A 55 17.09 -11.02 1.10
C ALA A 55 17.08 -12.55 1.30
N ASP A 56 15.90 -13.14 1.50
CA ASP A 56 15.74 -14.60 1.64
C ASP A 56 16.22 -15.33 0.38
N LEU A 57 15.96 -14.76 -0.81
CA LEU A 57 16.45 -15.29 -2.08
C LEU A 57 17.98 -15.14 -2.24
N LEU A 58 18.57 -14.04 -1.76
CA LEU A 58 20.02 -13.83 -1.81
C LEU A 58 20.77 -14.80 -0.89
N VAL A 59 20.26 -15.00 0.34
CA VAL A 59 20.83 -15.94 1.32
C VAL A 59 20.74 -17.38 0.80
N ALA A 60 19.60 -17.75 0.21
CA ALA A 60 19.42 -19.03 -0.46
C ALA A 60 20.50 -19.31 -1.52
N GLN A 61 20.96 -18.28 -2.24
CA GLN A 61 22.03 -18.41 -3.24
C GLN A 61 23.43 -18.48 -2.62
N THR A 62 23.68 -17.82 -1.49
CA THR A 62 25.04 -17.71 -0.92
C THR A 62 25.43 -18.90 -0.06
N ASP A 63 24.48 -19.55 0.61
CA ASP A 63 24.79 -20.53 1.65
C ASP A 63 25.17 -21.93 1.10
N GLY A 64 25.06 -22.17 -0.22
CA GLY A 64 25.51 -23.38 -0.91
C GLY A 64 24.96 -24.73 -0.39
N SER A 65 24.14 -24.69 0.66
CA SER A 65 23.68 -25.81 1.49
C SER A 65 22.33 -26.37 1.03
N GLY A 66 21.75 -25.80 -0.03
CA GLY A 66 20.59 -26.34 -0.74
C GLY A 66 19.28 -26.44 0.08
N THR A 67 19.24 -25.90 1.29
CA THR A 67 18.08 -26.08 2.20
C THR A 67 16.96 -25.08 1.93
N THR A 68 17.31 -23.88 1.48
CA THR A 68 16.38 -22.85 1.02
C THR A 68 16.59 -22.65 -0.47
N ASN A 69 15.69 -23.19 -1.30
CA ASN A 69 15.69 -22.97 -2.75
C ASN A 69 14.61 -21.95 -3.14
N PHE A 70 14.67 -21.43 -4.37
CA PHE A 70 13.69 -20.48 -4.92
C PHE A 70 12.24 -20.95 -4.64
N GLY A 71 11.93 -22.23 -4.88
CA GLY A 71 10.61 -22.81 -4.59
C GLY A 71 10.19 -22.75 -3.11
N SER A 72 11.10 -23.01 -2.18
CA SER A 72 10.84 -23.01 -0.74
C SER A 72 10.51 -21.62 -0.19
N VAL A 73 11.16 -20.59 -0.71
CA VAL A 73 10.87 -19.19 -0.36
C VAL A 73 9.42 -18.89 -0.76
N PHE A 74 9.03 -19.20 -1.99
CA PHE A 74 7.66 -18.93 -2.44
C PHE A 74 6.60 -19.83 -1.81
N ASN A 75 6.94 -21.02 -1.31
CA ASN A 75 6.02 -21.81 -0.50
C ASN A 75 5.65 -21.07 0.80
N THR A 76 6.63 -20.43 1.45
CA THR A 76 6.43 -19.64 2.66
C THR A 76 5.53 -18.42 2.42
N TYR A 77 5.67 -17.78 1.26
CA TYR A 77 4.89 -16.60 0.87
C TYR A 77 3.69 -16.92 -0.03
N SER A 78 3.31 -18.19 -0.18
CA SER A 78 2.24 -18.62 -1.10
C SER A 78 0.88 -18.02 -0.75
N ASN A 79 0.55 -17.94 0.55
CA ASN A 79 -0.63 -17.26 1.10
C ASN A 79 -0.34 -16.77 2.53
N LEU A 80 0.66 -15.90 2.69
CA LEU A 80 1.01 -15.38 4.01
C LEU A 80 0.01 -14.28 4.40
N GLN A 81 -0.66 -14.48 5.53
CA GLN A 81 -1.51 -13.47 6.16
C GLN A 81 -0.88 -13.08 7.50
N THR A 82 -0.59 -11.80 7.66
CA THR A 82 0.08 -11.26 8.84
C THR A 82 -0.45 -9.87 9.15
N SER A 83 -0.20 -9.38 10.36
CA SER A 83 -0.56 -8.03 10.75
C SER A 83 0.62 -7.31 11.37
N VAL A 84 0.69 -6.00 11.14
CA VAL A 84 1.70 -5.12 11.72
C VAL A 84 0.95 -3.96 12.37
N THR A 85 1.18 -3.74 13.66
CA THR A 85 0.58 -2.61 14.38
C THR A 85 1.60 -1.49 14.48
N ILE A 86 1.23 -0.30 13.98
CA ILE A 86 2.03 0.92 14.12
C ILE A 86 1.10 2.04 14.57
N ASP A 87 1.51 2.79 15.61
CA ASP A 87 0.75 3.93 16.14
C ASP A 87 -0.74 3.63 16.40
N ALA A 88 -1.00 2.48 17.05
CA ALA A 88 -2.33 1.96 17.37
C ALA A 88 -3.24 1.60 16.17
N ILE A 89 -2.70 1.59 14.95
CA ILE A 89 -3.39 1.12 13.75
C ILE A 89 -2.82 -0.24 13.34
N THR A 90 -3.71 -1.22 13.16
CA THR A 90 -3.34 -2.56 12.70
C THR A 90 -3.48 -2.68 11.19
N TYR A 91 -2.36 -2.89 10.51
CA TYR A 91 -2.26 -3.14 9.08
C TYR A 91 -2.27 -4.64 8.83
N ASN A 92 -3.31 -5.13 8.15
CA ASN A 92 -3.42 -6.52 7.72
C ASN A 92 -2.76 -6.66 6.36
N VAL A 93 -1.66 -7.41 6.30
CA VAL A 93 -0.86 -7.64 5.10
C VAL A 93 -1.18 -9.05 4.60
N ASN A 94 -1.61 -9.15 3.36
CA ASN A 94 -1.81 -10.42 2.66
C ASN A 94 -0.83 -10.49 1.49
N ILE A 95 0.01 -11.51 1.49
CA ILE A 95 1.01 -11.77 0.47
C ILE A 95 0.66 -13.08 -0.22
N ARG A 96 0.67 -13.06 -1.55
CA ARG A 96 0.38 -14.22 -2.37
C ARG A 96 1.43 -14.36 -3.46
N ALA A 97 2.22 -15.42 -3.38
CA ALA A 97 3.11 -15.83 -4.45
C ALA A 97 2.38 -16.74 -5.45
N ILE A 98 2.45 -16.41 -6.74
CA ILE A 98 1.79 -17.12 -7.84
C ILE A 98 2.84 -17.47 -8.91
N PRO A 99 2.84 -18.71 -9.44
CA PRO A 99 3.63 -19.04 -10.63
C PRO A 99 3.28 -18.14 -11.82
N CYS A 100 4.29 -17.56 -12.48
CA CYS A 100 4.08 -16.71 -13.64
C CYS A 100 5.09 -17.00 -14.75
N ASN A 101 4.96 -16.32 -15.89
CA ASN A 101 5.99 -16.25 -16.92
C ASN A 101 6.89 -15.02 -16.73
N GLN A 102 7.89 -14.85 -17.58
CA GLN A 102 8.82 -13.71 -17.57
C GLN A 102 8.17 -12.33 -17.68
N TYR A 103 6.91 -12.27 -18.14
CA TYR A 103 6.12 -11.04 -18.27
C TYR A 103 5.10 -10.88 -17.13
N GLY A 104 5.10 -11.75 -16.11
CA GLY A 104 4.13 -11.73 -15.02
C GLY A 104 2.76 -12.35 -15.32
N GLY A 105 2.59 -12.96 -16.50
CA GLY A 105 1.35 -13.64 -16.89
C GLY A 105 1.20 -15.01 -16.21
N THR A 106 0.00 -15.34 -15.76
CA THR A 106 -0.31 -16.58 -15.03
C THR A 106 -0.88 -17.70 -15.90
N SER A 107 -1.17 -17.43 -17.18
CA SER A 107 -1.79 -18.39 -18.11
C SER A 107 -0.85 -19.50 -18.58
N SER A 108 0.45 -19.21 -18.66
CA SER A 108 1.50 -20.18 -19.01
C SER A 108 2.65 -20.07 -18.00
N PRO A 109 2.47 -20.57 -16.76
CA PRO A 109 3.44 -20.38 -15.70
C PRO A 109 4.72 -21.16 -15.96
N SER A 110 5.87 -20.54 -15.68
CA SER A 110 7.18 -21.19 -15.66
C SER A 110 7.60 -21.45 -14.21
N THR A 111 8.39 -22.50 -13.99
CA THR A 111 8.95 -22.81 -12.66
C THR A 111 9.93 -21.74 -12.18
N ASN A 112 10.55 -21.02 -13.12
CA ASN A 112 11.63 -20.07 -12.84
C ASN A 112 11.12 -18.66 -12.56
N TYR A 113 9.80 -18.41 -12.65
CA TYR A 113 9.25 -17.08 -12.38
C TYR A 113 8.10 -17.15 -11.38
N ARG A 114 8.07 -16.17 -10.49
CA ARG A 114 7.07 -16.06 -9.42
C ARG A 114 6.63 -14.61 -9.31
N LEU A 115 5.34 -14.39 -9.37
CA LEU A 115 4.69 -13.10 -9.13
C LEU A 115 4.29 -13.04 -7.65
N VAL A 116 4.79 -12.04 -6.92
CA VAL A 116 4.36 -11.80 -5.54
C VAL A 116 3.42 -10.62 -5.52
N ASN A 117 2.20 -10.88 -5.07
CA ASN A 117 1.16 -9.88 -4.89
C ASN A 117 1.00 -9.57 -3.41
N THR A 118 1.10 -8.30 -3.04
CA THR A 118 0.90 -7.83 -1.67
C THR A 118 -0.29 -6.89 -1.64
N THR A 119 -1.18 -7.10 -0.67
CA THR A 119 -2.30 -6.20 -0.38
C THR A 119 -2.26 -5.85 1.10
N VAL A 120 -2.46 -4.57 1.42
CA VAL A 120 -2.43 -4.08 2.80
C VAL A 120 -3.75 -3.38 3.09
N ASN A 121 -4.46 -3.88 4.08
CA ASN A 121 -5.77 -3.37 4.49
C ASN A 121 -5.68 -2.88 5.93
N PHE A 122 -6.21 -1.69 6.23
CA PHE A 122 -6.19 -1.14 7.59
C PHE A 122 -7.45 -0.33 7.86
N MET A 123 -7.85 -0.30 9.13
CA MET A 123 -8.98 0.49 9.59
C MET A 123 -8.46 1.76 10.25
N VAL A 124 -8.88 2.93 9.78
CA VAL A 124 -8.45 4.21 10.37
C VAL A 124 -9.34 4.59 11.55
N ASN A 125 -10.66 4.34 11.47
CA ASN A 125 -11.63 4.77 12.49
C ASN A 125 -12.84 3.82 12.64
N SER A 126 -12.62 2.50 12.77
CA SER A 126 -13.64 1.45 13.01
C SER A 126 -14.73 1.24 11.95
N THR A 127 -15.00 2.21 11.07
CA THR A 127 -16.06 2.16 10.05
C THR A 127 -15.53 2.21 8.62
N ASP A 128 -14.33 2.77 8.40
CA ASP A 128 -13.72 2.86 7.08
C ASP A 128 -12.42 2.03 6.99
N THR A 129 -12.37 1.15 6.00
CA THR A 129 -11.22 0.30 5.69
C THR A 129 -10.53 0.84 4.45
N LEU A 130 -9.31 1.33 4.63
CA LEU A 130 -8.48 1.74 3.52
C LEU A 130 -7.70 0.53 2.99
N HIS A 131 -7.74 0.39 1.67
CA HIS A 131 -7.06 -0.66 0.93
C HIS A 131 -5.91 -0.06 0.13
N VAL A 132 -4.70 -0.60 0.33
CA VAL A 132 -3.52 -0.30 -0.47
C VAL A 132 -3.17 -1.56 -1.27
N GLY A 133 -3.47 -1.48 -2.56
CA GLY A 133 -3.64 -2.65 -3.42
C GLY A 133 -5.01 -3.28 -3.22
N THR A 134 -5.66 -3.71 -4.30
CA THR A 134 -6.93 -4.45 -4.24
C THR A 134 -6.74 -5.87 -4.75
N SER A 135 -7.73 -6.74 -4.53
CA SER A 135 -7.74 -8.08 -5.15
C SER A 135 -7.59 -8.04 -6.67
N ALA A 136 -8.03 -6.96 -7.32
CA ALA A 136 -7.92 -6.77 -8.77
C ALA A 136 -6.59 -6.11 -9.18
N ASN A 137 -6.06 -5.19 -8.35
CA ASN A 137 -4.83 -4.47 -8.59
C ASN A 137 -3.93 -4.50 -7.34
N PRO A 138 -3.30 -5.65 -7.03
CA PRO A 138 -2.37 -5.74 -5.91
C PRO A 138 -1.06 -5.02 -6.22
N LEU A 139 -0.28 -4.70 -5.20
CA LEU A 139 1.12 -4.33 -5.41
C LEU A 139 1.87 -5.59 -5.82
N SER A 140 2.43 -5.61 -7.03
CA SER A 140 2.99 -6.83 -7.60
C SER A 140 4.45 -6.66 -8.00
N LYS A 141 5.30 -7.64 -7.68
CA LYS A 141 6.69 -7.72 -8.15
C LYS A 141 6.95 -9.12 -8.70
N VAL A 142 7.59 -9.19 -9.88
CA VAL A 142 8.00 -10.46 -10.51
C VAL A 142 9.42 -10.78 -10.08
N TYR A 143 9.62 -12.01 -9.64
CA TYR A 143 10.89 -12.59 -9.26
C TYR A 143 11.26 -13.66 -10.28
N ALA A 144 12.54 -13.71 -10.65
CA ALA A 144 13.09 -14.68 -11.59
C ALA A 144 14.21 -15.47 -10.90
N ASP A 145 14.17 -16.78 -11.09
CA ASP A 145 15.28 -17.69 -10.81
C ASP A 145 16.18 -17.72 -12.05
N ASN A 146 17.30 -17.00 -11.98
CA ASN A 146 18.27 -16.97 -13.06
C ASN A 146 19.19 -18.21 -13.08
N GLY A 147 18.96 -19.21 -12.22
CA GLY A 147 19.64 -20.50 -12.30
C GLY A 147 21.17 -20.41 -12.20
N MET A 148 21.71 -19.37 -11.57
CA MET A 148 23.15 -19.31 -11.26
C MET A 148 23.44 -20.25 -10.10
N TYR A 149 23.58 -21.53 -10.44
CA TYR A 149 24.33 -22.53 -9.69
C TYR A 149 25.77 -22.53 -10.19
#